data_AF-A0A3D2SU98-F1
#
_entry.id   AF-A0A3D2SU98-F1
#
_cell.length_a   1.000
_cell.length_b   1.000
_cell.length_c   1.000
_cell.angle_alpha   90.00
_cell.angle_beta   90.00
_cell.angle_gamma   90.00
#
_symmetry.space_group_name_H-M   'P 1'
#
loop_
_entity.id
_entity.type
_entity.pdbx_description
1 polymer ?
#
loop_
_entity_poly.entity_id
_entity_poly.type
_entity_poly.pdbx_seq_one_letter_code
_entity_poly.pdbx_strand_id
1 'polypeptide(L)'
;PIYVANFILMDYGTGAIYGVPAHDQRDFDFAKKYDLPITQVIDGSDELPHTGEGQVINSDFLNGLSIPEAKAEMIKRVEALGTGFGTTQYRLRDWGISRQRYWGCP
;
A
#
# COMPACT_ATOMS: atom_id res chain seq x y z
N PRO A 1 -15.51 0.42 3.76
CA PRO A 1 -16.24 -0.14 2.59
C PRO A 1 -15.29 -1.06 1.80
N ILE A 2 -15.82 -2.00 1.00
CA ILE A 2 -15.02 -2.90 0.16
C ILE A 2 -15.36 -2.63 -1.30
N TYR A 3 -14.35 -2.44 -2.14
CA TYR A 3 -14.49 -2.19 -3.58
C TYR A 3 -13.72 -3.21 -4.39
N VAL A 4 -14.16 -3.45 -5.62
CA VAL A 4 -13.45 -4.25 -6.62
C VAL A 4 -12.97 -3.29 -7.70
N ALA A 5 -11.65 -3.20 -7.89
CA ALA A 5 -11.03 -2.29 -8.83
C ALA A 5 -10.09 -3.03 -9.79
N ASN A 6 -10.04 -2.59 -11.04
CA ASN A 6 -9.28 -3.23 -12.12
C ASN A 6 -7.75 -3.07 -12.00
N PHE A 7 -7.28 -2.09 -11.23
CA PHE A 7 -5.84 -1.85 -11.03
C PHE A 7 -5.26 -2.70 -9.89
N ILE A 8 -6.09 -3.48 -9.19
CA ILE A 8 -5.66 -4.47 -8.20
C ILE A 8 -5.47 -5.80 -8.92
N LEU A 9 -4.23 -6.26 -9.00
CA LEU A 9 -3.86 -7.51 -9.67
C LEU A 9 -4.00 -8.69 -8.70
N MET A 10 -4.85 -9.66 -9.04
CA MET A 10 -5.07 -10.86 -8.20
C MET A 10 -3.78 -11.67 -7.99
N ASP A 11 -2.90 -11.70 -8.98
CA ASP A 11 -1.65 -12.47 -8.93
C ASP A 11 -0.51 -11.72 -8.22
N TYR A 12 -0.75 -10.52 -7.68
CA TYR A 12 0.28 -9.72 -7.00
C TYR A 12 -0.06 -9.51 -5.52
N GLY A 13 0.84 -9.94 -4.63
CA GLY A 13 0.61 -9.90 -3.19
C GLY A 13 -0.51 -10.87 -2.80
N THR A 14 -1.54 -10.36 -2.12
CA THR A 14 -2.71 -11.14 -1.70
C THR A 14 -3.94 -10.91 -2.59
N GLY A 15 -3.81 -10.12 -3.68
CA GLY A 15 -4.94 -9.69 -4.49
C GLY A 15 -5.86 -8.66 -3.81
N ALA A 16 -5.46 -8.13 -2.65
CA ALA A 16 -6.17 -7.09 -1.91
C ALA A 16 -5.18 -6.06 -1.37
N ILE A 17 -5.58 -4.78 -1.36
CA ILE A 17 -4.78 -3.68 -0.80
C ILE A 17 -5.66 -2.81 0.10
N TYR A 18 -5.04 -2.15 1.07
CA TYR A 18 -5.67 -1.08 1.83
C TYR A 18 -5.56 0.21 1.03
N GLY A 19 -6.71 0.81 0.68
CA GLY A 19 -6.73 2.08 -0.02
C GLY A 19 -6.34 3.21 0.92
N VAL A 20 -5.28 3.96 0.60
CA VAL A 20 -4.85 5.14 1.36
C VAL A 20 -4.81 6.35 0.42
N PRO A 21 -5.98 6.98 0.15
CA PRO A 21 -6.09 8.01 -0.88
C PRO A 21 -5.22 9.24 -0.66
N ALA A 22 -4.89 9.59 0.59
CA ALA A 22 -4.07 10.76 0.86
C ALA A 22 -2.59 10.58 0.47
N HIS A 23 -2.12 9.33 0.32
CA HIS A 23 -0.69 9.01 0.17
C HIS A 23 -0.38 8.01 -0.97
N ASP A 24 -1.38 7.58 -1.75
CA ASP A 24 -1.19 6.83 -3.01
C ASP A 24 -2.01 7.48 -4.13
N GLN A 25 -1.36 7.77 -5.26
CA GLN A 25 -1.99 8.43 -6.40
C GLN A 25 -3.15 7.65 -7.02
N ARG A 26 -3.03 6.33 -7.12
CA ARG A 26 -4.06 5.47 -7.73
C ARG A 26 -5.30 5.43 -6.84
N ASP A 27 -5.08 5.34 -5.53
CA ASP A 27 -6.16 5.37 -4.54
C ASP A 27 -6.82 6.76 -4.48
N PHE A 28 -6.04 7.83 -4.66
CA PHE A 28 -6.55 9.19 -4.73
C PHE A 28 -7.47 9.41 -5.93
N ASP A 29 -7.04 8.98 -7.12
CA ASP A 29 -7.84 9.10 -8.35
C ASP A 29 -9.13 8.27 -8.24
N PHE A 30 -9.05 7.09 -7.64
CA PHE A 30 -10.21 6.25 -7.36
C PHE A 30 -11.15 6.94 -6.35
N ALA A 31 -10.61 7.45 -5.24
CA ALA A 31 -11.40 8.13 -4.22
C ALA A 31 -12.08 9.39 -4.75
N LYS A 32 -11.37 10.22 -5.53
CA LYS A 32 -11.95 11.39 -6.21
C LYS A 32 -13.06 11.02 -7.17
N LYS A 33 -12.87 9.96 -7.96
CA LYS A 33 -13.87 9.51 -8.95
C LYS A 33 -15.16 9.02 -8.30
N TYR A 34 -15.06 8.37 -7.14
CA TYR A 34 -16.19 7.75 -6.44
C TYR A 34 -16.61 8.51 -5.17
N ASP A 35 -16.15 9.74 -4.99
CA ASP A 35 -16.44 10.61 -3.85
C ASP A 35 -16.25 9.92 -2.49
N LEU A 36 -15.10 9.24 -2.35
CA LEU A 36 -14.73 8.54 -1.12
C LEU A 36 -13.98 9.48 -0.18
N PRO A 37 -14.07 9.25 1.15
CA PRO A 37 -13.37 10.07 2.12
C PRO A 37 -11.85 9.97 1.94
N ILE A 38 -11.18 11.12 1.94
CA ILE A 38 -9.73 11.25 1.89
C ILE A 38 -9.26 11.79 3.23
N THR A 39 -8.56 10.96 4.01
CA THR A 39 -8.03 11.33 5.32
C THR A 39 -6.51 11.38 5.26
N GLN A 40 -5.94 12.54 5.57
CA GLN A 40 -4.49 12.72 5.63
C GLN A 40 -3.94 12.19 6.95
N VAL A 41 -2.92 11.33 6.86
CA VAL A 41 -2.26 10.68 8.01
C VAL A 41 -0.77 10.96 8.09
N ILE A 42 -0.19 11.64 7.09
CA ILE A 42 1.20 12.12 7.10
C ILE A 42 1.18 13.63 6.87
N ASP A 43 1.78 14.36 7.79
CA ASP A 43 2.00 15.79 7.71
C ASP A 43 3.16 16.09 6.76
N GLY A 44 2.96 16.97 5.78
CA GLY A 44 4.04 17.31 4.84
C GLY A 44 3.66 18.14 3.63
N SER A 45 2.38 18.20 3.24
CA SER A 45 1.87 19.11 2.22
C SER A 45 0.35 19.22 2.31
N ASP A 46 -0.19 20.38 1.94
CA ASP A 46 -1.63 20.59 1.73
C ASP A 46 -2.11 20.03 0.38
N GLU A 47 -1.18 19.77 -0.55
CA GLU A 47 -1.47 19.16 -1.84
C GLU A 47 -1.49 17.62 -1.73
N LEU A 48 -2.67 17.04 -1.98
CA LEU A 48 -2.89 15.59 -1.99
C LEU A 48 -2.86 15.05 -3.43
N PRO A 49 -2.29 13.86 -3.65
CA PRO A 49 -1.74 12.93 -2.66
C PRO A 49 -0.26 13.20 -2.34
N HIS A 50 0.10 13.18 -1.05
CA HIS A 50 1.46 13.41 -0.59
C HIS A 50 2.19 12.09 -0.35
N THR A 51 3.21 11.79 -1.17
CA THR A 51 4.06 10.59 -1.02
C THR A 51 5.39 10.86 -0.35
N GLY A 52 5.61 12.10 0.12
CA GLY A 52 6.87 12.53 0.73
C GLY A 52 7.07 12.01 2.15
N GLU A 53 8.19 12.44 2.74
CA GLU A 53 8.43 12.26 4.17
C GLU A 53 7.54 13.19 5.00
N GLY A 54 7.39 12.86 6.27
CA GLY A 54 6.52 13.58 7.19
C GLY A 54 6.41 12.89 8.55
N GLN A 55 5.73 13.58 9.47
CA GLN A 55 5.32 12.99 10.75
C GLN A 55 3.93 12.39 10.61
N VAL A 56 3.69 11.29 11.31
CA VAL A 56 2.37 10.66 11.33
C VAL A 56 1.40 11.52 12.17
N ILE A 57 0.22 11.77 11.61
CA ILE A 57 -0.89 12.51 12.21
C ILE A 57 -2.19 11.70 12.10
N ASN A 58 -3.23 12.06 12.87
CA ASN A 58 -4.55 11.42 12.85
C ASN A 58 -4.53 9.88 13.04
N SER A 59 -3.52 9.35 13.73
CA SER A 59 -3.25 7.90 13.85
C SER A 59 -3.00 7.45 15.31
N ASP A 60 -3.74 8.04 16.26
CA ASP A 60 -3.73 7.73 17.68
C ASP A 60 -2.31 7.62 18.30
N PHE A 61 -1.88 6.39 18.64
CA PHE A 61 -0.62 6.09 19.31
C PHE A 61 0.60 6.22 18.38
N LEU A 62 0.38 6.36 17.07
CA LEU A 62 1.45 6.59 16.08
C LEU A 62 1.73 8.08 15.85
N ASN A 63 0.92 8.97 16.42
CA ASN A 63 1.06 10.42 16.20
C ASN A 63 2.44 10.93 16.66
N GLY A 64 3.08 11.75 15.83
CA GLY A 64 4.39 12.34 16.10
C GLY A 64 5.59 11.43 15.84
N LEU A 65 5.36 10.17 15.45
CA LEU A 65 6.44 9.27 15.01
C LEU A 65 6.86 9.57 13.57
N SER A 66 8.11 9.25 13.25
CA SER A 66 8.59 9.20 11.87
C SER A 66 7.99 7.99 11.13
N ILE A 67 7.89 8.06 9.80
CA ILE A 67 7.34 6.96 8.98
C ILE A 67 8.04 5.61 9.25
N PRO A 68 9.39 5.52 9.35
CA PRO A 68 10.06 4.26 9.65
C PRO A 68 9.73 3.70 11.04
N GLU A 69 9.69 4.56 12.06
CA GLU A 69 9.36 4.17 13.44
C GLU A 69 7.89 3.73 13.55
N ALA A 70 6.98 4.47 12.92
CA ALA A 70 5.56 4.14 12.89
C ALA A 70 5.31 2.79 12.22
N LYS A 71 6.02 2.47 11.12
CA LYS A 71 5.94 1.15 10.49
C LYS A 71 6.39 0.04 11.43
N ALA A 72 7.52 0.22 12.12
CA ALA A 72 8.05 -0.78 13.05
C ALA A 72 7.10 -1.00 14.23
N GLU A 73 6.55 0.07 14.80
CA GLU A 73 5.65 -0.02 15.95
C GLU A 73 4.29 -0.64 15.57
N MET A 74 3.76 -0.29 14.40
CA MET A 74 2.53 -0.88 13.89
C MET A 74 2.68 -2.40 13.67
N ILE A 75 3.81 -2.85 13.09
CA ILE A 75 4.09 -4.27 12.89
C ILE A 75 4.07 -5.02 14.22
N LYS A 76 4.79 -4.52 15.24
CA LYS A 76 4.80 -5.13 16.58
C LYS A 76 3.40 -5.23 17.17
N ARG A 77 2.56 -4.19 16.99
CA ARG A 77 1.21 -4.18 17.53
C ARG A 77 0.30 -5.20 16.84
N VAL A 78 0.38 -5.30 15.51
CA VAL A 78 -0.38 -6.29 14.72
C VAL A 78 0.01 -7.72 15.09
N GLU A 79 1.31 -7.98 15.30
CA GLU A 79 1.81 -9.27 15.75
C GLU A 79 1.33 -9.60 17.17
N ALA A 80 1.35 -8.63 18.09
CA ALA A 80 0.85 -8.80 19.44
C ALA A 80 -0.66 -9.08 19.51
N LEU A 81 -1.43 -8.56 18.55
CA LEU A 81 -2.87 -8.82 18.42
C LEU A 81 -3.18 -10.17 17.74
N GLY A 82 -2.19 -10.83 17.12
CA GLY A 82 -2.37 -12.09 16.40
C GLY A 82 -3.18 -11.97 15.11
N THR A 83 -3.41 -10.75 14.61
CA THR A 83 -4.22 -10.49 13.40
C THR A 83 -3.39 -10.38 12.12
N GLY A 84 -2.05 -10.51 12.23
CA GLY A 84 -1.14 -10.46 11.09
C GLY A 84 0.33 -10.57 11.51
N PHE A 85 1.23 -10.48 10.54
CA PHE A 85 2.68 -10.58 10.74
C PHE A 85 3.43 -9.72 9.72
N GLY A 86 4.63 -9.25 10.09
CA GLY A 86 5.51 -8.54 9.17
C GLY A 86 5.98 -9.44 8.02
N THR A 87 5.92 -8.93 6.79
CA THR A 87 6.40 -9.66 5.60
C THR A 87 7.30 -8.78 4.76
N THR A 88 8.44 -9.32 4.34
CA THR A 88 9.31 -8.67 3.35
C THR A 88 8.86 -9.06 1.95
N GLN A 89 8.54 -8.06 1.12
CA GLN A 89 8.18 -8.28 -0.28
C GLN A 89 9.19 -7.65 -1.23
N TYR A 90 9.36 -8.28 -2.38
CA TYR A 90 10.24 -7.81 -3.45
C TYR A 90 9.41 -7.45 -4.69
N ARG A 91 9.83 -6.41 -5.39
CA ARG A 91 9.28 -6.08 -6.72
C ARG A 91 9.75 -7.08 -7.79
N LEU A 92 10.82 -7.84 -7.51
CA LEU A 92 11.34 -8.87 -8.38
C LEU A 92 10.28 -9.95 -8.60
N ARG A 93 10.13 -10.38 -9.85
CA ARG A 93 9.23 -11.47 -10.24
C ARG A 93 10.05 -12.62 -10.77
N ASP A 94 9.45 -13.80 -10.73
CA ASP A 94 10.03 -14.98 -11.34
C ASP A 94 10.27 -14.77 -12.84
N TRP A 95 11.32 -15.43 -13.32
CA TRP A 95 11.70 -15.32 -14.71
C TRP A 95 10.81 -16.22 -15.57
N GLY A 96 9.83 -15.62 -16.23
CA GLY A 96 9.04 -16.29 -17.26
C GLY A 96 9.87 -16.55 -18.52
N ILE A 97 10.59 -17.68 -18.56
CA ILE A 97 11.43 -18.10 -19.70
C ILE A 97 10.65 -18.81 -20.81
N SER A 98 9.55 -19.49 -20.47
CA SER A 98 8.80 -20.32 -21.40
C SER A 98 8.15 -19.48 -22.50
N ARG A 99 8.19 -19.97 -23.75
CA ARG A 99 7.56 -19.32 -24.91
C ARG A 99 6.82 -20.38 -25.73
N GLN A 100 5.60 -20.06 -26.14
CA GLN A 100 4.84 -20.85 -27.11
C GLN A 100 5.27 -20.44 -28.53
N ARG A 101 6.49 -20.85 -28.91
CA ARG A 101 7.11 -20.54 -30.21
C ARG A 101 7.78 -21.79 -30.76
N TYR A 102 7.69 -21.97 -32.07
CA TYR A 102 8.25 -23.14 -32.77
C TYR A 102 9.79 -23.18 -32.70
N TRP A 103 10.46 -22.03 -32.78
CA TRP A 103 11.91 -21.94 -32.81
C TRP A 103 12.46 -21.42 -31.48
N GLY A 104 13.04 -22.32 -30.70
CA GLY A 104 13.66 -22.04 -29.41
C GLY A 104 14.45 -23.27 -28.93
N CYS A 105 15.24 -23.10 -27.87
CA CYS A 105 15.89 -24.24 -27.21
C CYS A 105 14.80 -25.14 -26.59
N PRO A 106 14.80 -26.47 -26.88
CA PRO A 106 13.89 -27.41 -26.23
C PRO A 106 13.98 -27.39 -24.71
#